data_AF-A0A6G2G0Z5-F1
#
_entry.id   AF-A0A6G2G0Z5-F1
#
_cell.length_a   1.000
_cell.length_b   1.000
_cell.length_c   1.000
_cell.angle_alpha   90.00
_cell.angle_beta   90.00
_cell.angle_gamma   90.00
#
_symmetry.space_group_name_H-M   'P 1'
#
loop_
_entity.id
_entity.type
_entity.pdbx_description
1 polymer ?
#
loop_
_entity_poly.entity_id
_entity_poly.type
_entity_poly.pdbx_seq_one_letter_code
_entity_poly.pdbx_strand_id
1 'polypeptide(L)' 'MRRATGRRLGGGDVGYYPACPPAGDGPHTYRFTLFALGDRLDVTAGARRDAVQRAIDDATLERARLTATYERS' A
#
# COMPACT_ATOMS: atom_id res chain seq x y z
N MET A 1 14.23 -10.94 18.84
CA MET A 1 14.30 -9.51 18.48
C MET A 1 13.96 -9.36 17.00
N ARG A 2 13.24 -8.28 16.66
CA ARG A 2 12.50 -8.04 15.40
C ARG A 2 13.39 -7.98 14.16
N ARG A 3 12.84 -8.32 12.99
CA ARG A 3 13.00 -7.56 11.73
C ARG A 3 11.96 -8.05 10.69
N ALA A 4 10.81 -7.40 10.68
CA ALA A 4 9.97 -7.37 9.49
C ALA A 4 10.64 -6.42 8.50
N THR A 5 10.99 -6.90 7.32
CA THR A 5 11.42 -6.06 6.21
C THR A 5 10.18 -5.95 5.28
N GLY A 6 9.78 -4.74 4.91
CA GLY A 6 8.55 -4.46 4.14
C GLY A 6 8.87 -4.10 2.68
N ARG A 7 7.90 -3.58 1.92
CA ARG A 7 7.94 -3.34 0.47
C ARG A 7 8.36 -1.91 0.05
N ARG A 8 8.94 -1.76 -1.15
CA ARG A 8 9.39 -0.52 -1.82
C ARG A 8 8.25 0.25 -2.52
N LEU A 9 8.10 1.56 -2.27
CA LEU A 9 7.21 2.48 -3.01
C LEU A 9 8.06 3.60 -3.62
N GLY A 10 8.08 3.76 -4.95
CA GLY A 10 8.49 4.96 -5.71
C GLY A 10 9.87 5.61 -5.51
N GLY A 11 10.57 5.40 -4.40
CA GLY A 11 11.73 6.17 -3.98
C GLY A 11 12.60 5.39 -2.99
N GLY A 12 13.08 4.22 -3.37
CA GLY A 12 14.21 3.59 -2.69
C GLY A 12 13.88 2.66 -1.52
N ASP A 13 13.06 3.14 -0.58
CA ASP A 13 12.94 2.53 0.74
C ASP A 13 11.55 1.94 1.02
N VAL A 14 11.53 1.17 2.10
CA VAL A 14 10.35 0.50 2.60
C VAL A 14 9.57 1.42 3.52
N GLY A 15 8.31 1.69 3.20
CA GLY A 15 7.45 2.47 4.07
C GLY A 15 6.32 3.17 3.33
N TYR A 16 5.66 4.06 4.06
CA TYR A 16 4.66 4.96 3.52
C TYR A 16 5.33 6.25 3.01
N TYR A 17 4.99 6.67 1.79
CA TYR A 17 5.39 7.95 1.23
C TYR A 17 4.18 8.88 1.19
N PRO A 18 4.32 10.13 1.64
CA PRO A 18 3.20 11.08 1.66
C PRO A 18 2.77 11.47 0.25
N ALA A 19 1.50 11.88 0.13
CA ALA A 19 0.96 12.49 -1.08
C ALA A 19 1.80 13.69 -1.52
N CYS A 20 2.18 13.74 -2.79
CA CYS A 20 2.96 14.83 -3.39
C CYS A 20 2.50 15.09 -4.84
N PRO A 21 1.23 15.49 -5.06
CA PRO A 21 0.75 15.81 -6.39
C PRO A 21 1.53 17.02 -6.96
N PRO A 22 1.73 17.12 -8.28
CA PRO A 22 2.30 18.33 -8.88
C PRO A 22 1.45 19.56 -8.56
N ALA A 23 2.09 20.73 -8.47
CA ALA A 23 1.37 21.97 -8.18
C ALA A 23 0.47 22.35 -9.36
N GLY A 24 -0.80 22.66 -9.08
CA GLY A 24 -1.79 23.06 -10.10
C GLY A 24 -2.35 21.93 -10.98
N ASP A 25 -2.08 20.66 -10.66
CA ASP A 25 -2.55 19.48 -11.42
C ASP A 25 -3.94 18.99 -10.97
N GLY A 26 -4.62 19.77 -10.12
CA GLY A 26 -5.90 19.40 -9.53
C GLY A 26 -5.78 18.36 -8.40
N PRO A 27 -6.92 17.98 -7.80
CA PRO A 27 -6.93 17.00 -6.71
C PRO A 27 -6.62 15.58 -7.19
N HIS A 28 -5.57 14.99 -6.63
CA HIS A 28 -5.25 13.57 -6.82
C HIS A 28 -6.07 12.70 -5.87
N THR A 29 -6.51 11.53 -6.35
CA THR A 29 -7.29 10.56 -5.55
C THR A 29 -6.37 9.49 -4.96
N TYR A 30 -6.37 9.35 -3.64
CA TYR A 30 -5.63 8.36 -2.88
C TYR A 30 -6.57 7.30 -2.31
N ARG A 31 -6.24 6.02 -2.52
CA ARG A 31 -7.06 4.87 -2.10
C ARG A 31 -6.30 4.03 -1.08
N PHE A 32 -6.76 4.06 0.16
CA PHE A 32 -6.25 3.24 1.25
C PHE A 32 -7.18 2.04 1.44
N THR A 33 -6.65 0.83 1.32
CA THR A 33 -7.45 -0.40 1.48
C THR A 33 -6.95 -1.16 2.68
N LEU A 34 -7.86 -1.47 3.60
CA LEU A 34 -7.64 -2.36 4.74
C LEU A 34 -8.19 -3.73 4.38
N PHE A 35 -7.40 -4.78 4.61
CA PHE A 35 -7.79 -6.16 4.36
C PHE A 35 -7.82 -6.93 5.69
N ALA A 36 -8.94 -7.62 5.96
CA ALA A 36 -9.00 -8.66 6.97
C ALA A 36 -8.57 -9.97 6.31
N LEU A 37 -7.53 -10.61 6.84
CA LEU A 37 -6.96 -11.84 6.28
C LEU A 37 -7.31 -13.04 7.15
N GLY A 38 -7.62 -14.17 6.52
CA GLY A 38 -7.87 -15.45 7.20
C GLY A 38 -6.58 -16.14 7.60
N ASP A 39 -5.51 -15.90 6.84
CA ASP A 39 -4.21 -16.54 7.02
C ASP A 39 -3.08 -15.52 7.06
N ARG A 40 -1.93 -15.96 7.60
CA ARG A 40 -0.69 -15.21 7.48
C ARG A 40 -0.17 -15.27 6.04
N LEU A 41 0.25 -14.14 5.51
CA LEU A 41 0.87 -14.07 4.20
C LEU A 41 2.30 -14.61 4.26
N ASP A 42 2.61 -15.60 3.43
CA ASP A 42 3.97 -16.04 3.16
C ASP A 42 4.60 -15.19 2.05
N VAL A 43 4.89 -13.93 2.38
CA VAL A 43 5.54 -12.99 1.47
C VAL A 43 6.85 -12.53 2.07
N THR A 44 7.93 -12.65 1.29
CA THR A 44 9.22 -12.11 1.71
C THR A 44 9.14 -10.59 1.74
N ALA A 45 9.81 -10.04 2.73
CA ALA A 45 10.18 -8.66 2.75
C ALA A 45 10.70 -8.10 1.42
N GLY A 46 10.27 -6.90 1.05
CA GLY A 46 10.70 -6.27 -0.20
C GLY A 46 10.11 -6.92 -1.45
N ALA A 47 9.22 -7.91 -1.32
CA ALA A 47 8.54 -8.53 -2.46
C ALA A 47 7.87 -7.49 -3.37
N ARG A 48 7.82 -7.84 -4.66
CA ARG A 48 7.16 -7.00 -5.68
C ARG A 48 5.68 -6.83 -5.35
N ARG A 49 5.13 -5.69 -5.79
CA ARG A 49 3.74 -5.31 -5.51
C ARG A 49 2.75 -6.39 -5.89
N ASP A 50 2.90 -6.94 -7.09
CA ASP A 50 2.01 -7.92 -7.68
C ASP A 50 2.02 -9.24 -6.91
N ALA A 51 3.17 -9.69 -6.42
CA ALA A 51 3.26 -10.87 -5.56
C ALA A 51 2.55 -10.65 -4.21
N VAL A 52 2.76 -9.48 -3.59
CA VAL A 52 2.08 -9.13 -2.33
C VAL A 52 0.57 -9.01 -2.54
N GLN A 53 0.14 -8.39 -3.63
CA GLN A 53 -1.29 -8.23 -3.94
C GLN A 53 -1.97 -9.59 -4.14
N ARG A 54 -1.35 -10.51 -4.89
CA ARG A 54 -1.86 -11.87 -5.07
C ARG A 54 -2.05 -12.59 -3.74
N ALA A 55 -1.03 -12.57 -2.88
CA ALA A 55 -1.12 -13.20 -1.56
C ALA A 55 -2.22 -12.58 -0.67
N ILE A 56 -2.38 -11.24 -0.71
CA ILE A 56 -3.49 -10.56 -0.03
C ILE A 56 -4.83 -11.04 -0.57
N ASP A 57 -5.00 -11.07 -1.89
CA ASP A 57 -6.27 -11.43 -2.54
C ASP A 57 -6.68 -12.86 -2.17
N ASP A 58 -5.74 -13.80 -2.17
CA ASP A 58 -5.97 -15.22 -1.82
C ASP A 58 -6.37 -15.41 -0.35
N ALA A 59 -5.85 -14.57 0.56
CA ALA A 59 -6.10 -14.68 2.00
C ALA A 59 -7.21 -13.75 2.52
N THR A 60 -7.83 -12.92 1.68
CA THR A 60 -8.78 -11.89 2.12
C THR A 60 -10.13 -12.50 2.53
N LEU A 61 -10.57 -12.22 3.75
CA LEU A 61 -11.94 -12.47 4.23
C LEU A 61 -12.86 -11.26 3.95
N GLU A 62 -12.35 -10.05 4.18
CA GLU A 62 -13.12 -8.80 4.05
C GLU A 62 -12.19 -7.62 3.68
N ARG A 63 -12.74 -6.58 3.06
CA ARG A 63 -11.99 -5.38 2.68
C ARG A 63 -12.78 -4.10 2.91
N ALA A 64 -12.13 -3.11 3.49
CA ALA A 64 -12.65 -1.75 3.60
C ALA A 64 -11.75 -0.77 2.82
N ARG A 65 -12.34 0.23 2.17
CA ARG A 65 -11.58 1.24 1.42
C ARG A 65 -11.93 2.66 1.84
N LEU A 66 -10.91 3.38 2.29
CA LEU A 66 -10.94 4.83 2.47
C LEU A 66 -10.40 5.49 1.19
N THR A 67 -11.20 6.39 0.61
CA THR A 67 -10.78 7.21 -0.53
C THR A 67 -10.71 8.65 -0.09
N ALA A 68 -9.57 9.30 -0.33
CA ALA A 68 -9.32 10.69 0.03
C ALA A 68 -8.73 11.44 -1.17
N THR A 69 -8.90 12.76 -1.19
CA THR A 69 -8.29 13.62 -2.21
C THR A 69 -7.31 14.60 -1.56
N TYR A 70 -6.25 14.94 -2.28
CA TYR A 70 -5.31 15.98 -1.90
C TYR A 70 -4.79 16.69 -3.15
N GLU A 71 -4.68 18.01 -3.06
CA GLU A 71 -4.16 18.89 -4.10
C GLU A 71 -3.02 19.73 -3.53
N ARG A 72 -2.04 20.04 -4.37
CA ARG A 72 -1.05 21.08 -4.10
C ARG A 72 -1.40 22.27 -4.98
N SER A 73 -1.89 23.33 -4.36
CA SER A 73 -2.12 24.64 -4.97
C SER A 73 -0.85 25.48 -5.02
#